data_AF-X0W0A9-F1
#
_entry.id   AF-X0W0A9-F1
#
_cell.length_a   1.000
_cell.length_b   1.000
_cell.length_c   1.000
_cell.angle_alpha   90.00
_cell.angle_beta   90.00
_cell.angle_gamma   90.00
#
_symmetry.space_group_name_H-M   'P 1'
#
loop_
_entity.id
_entity.type
_entity.pdbx_description
1 polymer ?
#
loop_
_entity_poly.entity_id
_entity_poly.type
_entity_poly.pdbx_seq_one_letter_code
_entity_poly.pdbx_strand_id
1 'polypeptide(L)'
;TPTGLHHHLGSGWTRQDFEAVKDVVDKMIQKASEVQEHGFSLEFLDFGGGFGPRYSSDQEKFPVKEYVEYICQKIKKSNLGIKTIAMEPGKYLVGDAGVLLVKVEYLKKSYDNLFACVNAGTFNTVPRPAIYSGAYHHIVNCSHVNYGKKELITVAGNLCETGDVFGKEIEMPVPKRGDILAVLCTGAYCKSMASNFNLREIPKEIII
;
A
#
# COMPACT_ATOMS: atom_id res chain seq x y z
N THR A 1 8.71 30.21 -18.56
CA THR A 1 10.00 29.69 -18.05
C THR A 1 9.71 28.52 -17.14
N PRO A 2 10.51 27.43 -17.12
CA PRO A 2 10.34 26.36 -16.13
C PRO A 2 10.35 26.94 -14.70
N THR A 3 9.39 26.53 -13.86
CA THR A 3 9.21 27.06 -12.50
C THR A 3 9.44 26.02 -11.40
N GLY A 4 9.67 24.74 -11.76
CA GLY A 4 9.96 23.70 -10.80
C GLY A 4 10.48 22.43 -11.44
N LEU A 5 10.94 21.51 -10.60
CA LEU A 5 11.33 20.15 -10.97
C LEU A 5 10.49 19.16 -10.17
N HIS A 6 10.18 18.03 -10.78
CA HIS A 6 9.49 16.91 -10.15
C HIS A 6 10.25 15.61 -10.40
N HIS A 7 10.25 14.72 -9.41
CA HIS A 7 10.64 13.32 -9.59
C HIS A 7 9.73 12.36 -8.81
N HIS A 8 9.68 11.10 -9.25
CA HIS A 8 8.95 10.04 -8.55
C HIS A 8 9.74 8.74 -8.60
N LEU A 9 10.02 8.13 -7.44
CA LEU A 9 10.90 6.94 -7.32
C LEU A 9 10.13 5.64 -7.14
N GLY A 10 8.82 5.66 -7.41
CA GLY A 10 7.93 4.51 -7.20
C GLY A 10 7.22 4.56 -5.86
N SER A 11 6.80 3.41 -5.35
CA SER A 11 5.84 3.31 -4.25
C SER A 11 6.17 2.20 -3.27
N GLY A 12 5.75 2.39 -2.01
CA GLY A 12 5.85 1.37 -0.97
C GLY A 12 7.11 1.46 -0.11
N TRP A 13 7.80 2.62 -0.10
CA TRP A 13 9.01 2.78 0.69
C TRP A 13 8.73 2.57 2.17
N THR A 14 9.68 1.92 2.82
CA THR A 14 9.73 1.57 4.24
C THR A 14 10.96 2.20 4.87
N ARG A 15 11.21 1.94 6.17
CA ARG A 15 12.44 2.43 6.82
C ARG A 15 13.72 1.99 6.09
N GLN A 16 13.72 0.78 5.51
CA GLN A 16 14.90 0.20 4.85
C GLN A 16 15.31 0.98 3.60
N ASP A 17 14.35 1.65 2.94
CA ASP A 17 14.59 2.41 1.71
C ASP A 17 15.13 3.82 1.97
N PHE A 18 15.19 4.26 3.24
CA PHE A 18 15.42 5.65 3.59
C PHE A 18 16.74 6.21 3.06
N GLU A 19 17.84 5.46 3.16
CA GLU A 19 19.15 5.91 2.66
C GLU A 19 19.17 6.04 1.13
N ALA A 20 18.59 5.08 0.41
CA ALA A 20 18.48 5.16 -1.05
C ALA A 20 17.62 6.36 -1.49
N VAL A 21 16.55 6.67 -0.75
CA VAL A 21 15.70 7.83 -1.02
C VAL A 21 16.44 9.15 -0.77
N LYS A 22 17.32 9.22 0.24
CA LYS A 22 18.18 10.40 0.49
C LYS A 22 19.14 10.65 -0.67
N ASP A 23 19.75 9.61 -1.25
CA ASP A 23 20.63 9.76 -2.42
C ASP A 23 19.92 10.40 -3.61
N VAL A 24 18.62 10.17 -3.75
CA VAL A 24 17.83 10.76 -4.84
C VAL A 24 17.39 12.20 -4.53
N VAL A 25 17.16 12.55 -3.26
CA VAL A 25 17.04 13.95 -2.85
C VAL A 25 18.29 14.72 -3.26
N ASP A 26 19.48 14.15 -3.03
CA ASP A 26 20.75 14.78 -3.38
C ASP A 26 20.87 15.05 -4.88
N LYS A 27 20.51 14.06 -5.70
CA LYS A 27 20.47 14.19 -7.16
C LYS A 27 19.47 15.25 -7.62
N MET A 28 18.31 15.35 -6.96
CA MET A 28 17.31 16.38 -7.27
C MET A 28 17.84 17.80 -7.00
N ILE A 29 18.54 17.99 -5.87
CA ILE A 29 19.16 19.28 -5.53
C ILE A 29 20.30 19.63 -6.49
N GLN A 30 21.14 18.65 -6.84
CA GLN A 30 22.17 18.82 -7.86
C GLN A 30 21.53 19.27 -9.18
N LYS A 31 20.48 18.57 -9.62
CA LYS A 31 19.82 18.88 -10.88
C LYS A 31 19.17 20.28 -10.87
N ALA A 32 18.57 20.67 -9.76
CA ALA A 32 18.03 22.02 -9.59
C ALA A 32 19.11 23.10 -9.69
N SER A 33 20.32 22.81 -9.18
CA SER A 33 21.47 23.73 -9.26
C SER A 33 21.95 23.90 -10.69
N GLU A 34 22.10 22.80 -11.44
CA GLU A 34 22.42 22.84 -12.87
C GLU A 34 21.40 23.67 -13.64
N VAL A 35 20.09 23.48 -13.38
CA VAL A 35 19.03 24.24 -14.05
C VAL A 35 19.11 25.74 -13.74
N GLN A 36 19.44 26.11 -12.51
CA GLN A 36 19.65 27.51 -12.11
C GLN A 36 20.88 28.13 -12.80
N GLU A 37 21.97 27.39 -12.95
CA GLU A 37 23.19 27.84 -13.66
C GLU A 37 22.92 28.13 -15.15
N HIS A 38 21.92 27.46 -15.74
CA HIS A 38 21.47 27.71 -17.11
C HIS A 38 20.46 28.88 -17.20
N GLY A 39 20.27 29.65 -16.13
CA GLY A 39 19.45 30.87 -16.12
C GLY A 39 17.97 30.66 -15.77
N PHE A 40 17.59 29.47 -15.30
CA PHE A 40 16.20 29.17 -14.91
C PHE A 40 16.03 29.25 -13.39
N SER A 41 15.32 30.25 -12.91
CA SER A 41 14.98 30.37 -11.49
C SER A 41 13.79 29.48 -11.14
N LEU A 42 14.07 28.39 -10.40
CA LEU A 42 13.04 27.46 -9.93
C LEU A 42 12.39 27.98 -8.64
N GLU A 43 11.07 27.86 -8.55
CA GLU A 43 10.28 28.28 -7.39
C GLU A 43 9.90 27.11 -6.48
N PHE A 44 9.80 25.89 -7.01
CA PHE A 44 9.44 24.72 -6.23
C PHE A 44 10.20 23.45 -6.65
N LEU A 45 10.32 22.52 -5.70
CA LEU A 45 10.76 21.15 -5.96
C LEU A 45 9.68 20.20 -5.46
N ASP A 46 9.27 19.27 -6.31
CA ASP A 46 8.32 18.22 -5.99
C ASP A 46 9.03 16.87 -5.86
N PHE A 47 8.92 16.30 -4.66
CA PHE A 47 9.55 15.02 -4.29
C PHE A 47 8.63 13.82 -4.52
N GLY A 48 7.46 14.05 -5.13
CA GLY A 48 6.47 13.04 -5.46
C GLY A 48 5.92 12.30 -4.25
N GLY A 49 5.28 11.16 -4.50
CA GLY A 49 4.88 10.21 -3.47
C GLY A 49 5.92 9.12 -3.24
N GLY A 50 5.56 8.12 -2.43
CA GLY A 50 6.34 6.89 -2.34
C GLY A 50 6.24 6.17 -1.01
N PHE A 51 5.94 6.89 0.07
CA PHE A 51 5.82 6.31 1.41
C PHE A 51 4.74 5.23 1.45
N GLY A 52 5.10 4.04 1.90
CA GLY A 52 4.17 2.94 2.09
C GLY A 52 3.39 3.06 3.40
N PRO A 53 2.13 2.61 3.45
CA PRO A 53 1.48 2.28 4.71
C PRO A 53 2.11 1.02 5.30
N ARG A 54 1.73 0.70 6.54
CA ARG A 54 2.22 -0.48 7.24
C ARG A 54 1.29 -1.67 6.98
N TYR A 55 1.67 -2.54 6.04
CA TYR A 55 0.87 -3.71 5.65
C TYR A 55 0.99 -4.87 6.65
N SER A 56 2.07 -4.93 7.43
CA SER A 56 2.31 -5.97 8.43
C SER A 56 2.84 -5.40 9.75
N SER A 57 2.71 -6.14 10.85
CA SER A 57 3.14 -5.70 12.18
C SER A 57 4.66 -5.65 12.38
N ASP A 58 5.41 -6.38 11.59
CA ASP A 58 6.88 -6.40 11.60
C ASP A 58 7.48 -5.30 10.69
N GLN A 59 6.69 -4.70 9.81
CA GLN A 59 7.15 -3.65 8.91
C GLN A 59 7.34 -2.31 9.66
N GLU A 60 8.55 -1.76 9.58
CA GLU A 60 8.85 -0.41 10.03
C GLU A 60 8.37 0.65 9.02
N LYS A 61 7.77 1.73 9.56
CA LYS A 61 7.26 2.83 8.74
C LYS A 61 8.40 3.69 8.19
N PHE A 62 8.20 4.24 6.99
CA PHE A 62 9.10 5.25 6.45
C PHE A 62 9.15 6.49 7.37
N PRO A 63 10.33 7.03 7.69
CA PRO A 63 10.46 8.13 8.64
C PRO A 63 10.21 9.49 7.97
N VAL A 64 8.94 9.80 7.72
CA VAL A 64 8.52 11.02 6.99
C VAL A 64 9.11 12.30 7.60
N LYS A 65 9.17 12.38 8.94
CA LYS A 65 9.77 13.54 9.63
C LYS A 65 11.25 13.72 9.28
N GLU A 66 12.06 12.65 9.42
CA GLU A 66 13.49 12.68 9.10
C GLU A 66 13.72 12.99 7.62
N TYR A 67 12.86 12.48 6.74
CA TYR A 67 12.91 12.75 5.30
C TYR A 67 12.68 14.23 4.96
N VAL A 68 11.63 14.84 5.51
CA VAL A 68 11.33 16.25 5.29
C VAL A 68 12.42 17.14 5.89
N GLU A 69 12.92 16.79 7.08
CA GLU A 69 14.05 17.49 7.70
C GLU A 69 15.29 17.45 6.81
N TYR A 70 15.59 16.28 6.23
CA TYR A 70 16.71 16.11 5.30
C TYR A 70 16.57 16.99 4.05
N ILE A 71 15.40 16.98 3.39
CA ILE A 71 15.11 17.84 2.23
C ILE A 71 15.32 19.31 2.59
N CYS A 72 14.72 19.76 3.69
CA CYS A 72 14.81 21.14 4.14
C CYS A 72 16.27 21.56 4.41
N GLN A 73 17.07 20.68 5.03
CA GLN A 73 18.49 20.95 5.27
C GLN A 73 19.27 21.08 3.95
N LYS A 74 18.98 20.24 2.95
CA LYS A 74 19.70 20.26 1.67
C LYS A 74 19.33 21.48 0.83
N ILE A 75 18.07 21.87 0.81
CA ILE A 75 17.63 23.12 0.17
C ILE A 75 18.26 24.33 0.87
N LYS A 76 18.25 24.40 2.21
CA LYS A 76 18.89 25.50 2.96
C LYS A 76 20.39 25.63 2.71
N LYS A 77 21.08 24.51 2.51
CA LYS A 77 22.53 24.48 2.18
C LYS A 77 22.82 24.78 0.72
N SER A 78 21.80 24.72 -0.14
CA SER A 78 21.91 25.11 -1.55
C SER A 78 21.70 26.61 -1.71
N ASN A 79 22.24 27.20 -2.79
CA ASN A 79 21.96 28.58 -3.17
C ASN A 79 20.73 28.68 -4.09
N LEU A 80 19.76 27.78 -3.92
CA LEU A 80 18.56 27.72 -4.76
C LEU A 80 17.46 28.63 -4.21
N GLY A 81 16.76 29.34 -5.10
CA GLY A 81 15.62 30.21 -4.77
C GLY A 81 14.30 29.49 -4.47
N ILE A 82 14.33 28.25 -3.97
CA ILE A 82 13.14 27.41 -3.77
C ILE A 82 12.27 27.97 -2.64
N LYS A 83 11.00 28.22 -2.94
CA LYS A 83 9.98 28.73 -1.99
C LYS A 83 9.05 27.63 -1.49
N THR A 84 8.84 26.58 -2.30
CA THR A 84 7.87 25.52 -2.01
C THR A 84 8.49 24.14 -2.17
N ILE A 85 8.21 23.27 -1.21
CA ILE A 85 8.47 21.84 -1.28
C ILE A 85 7.12 21.15 -1.46
N ALA A 86 6.98 20.35 -2.50
CA ALA A 86 5.78 19.56 -2.77
C ALA A 86 6.06 18.06 -2.57
N MET A 87 5.00 17.34 -2.18
CA MET A 87 4.99 15.90 -1.96
C MET A 87 3.61 15.37 -2.33
N GLU A 88 3.54 14.16 -2.88
CA GLU A 88 2.31 13.57 -3.42
C GLU A 88 1.95 12.22 -2.75
N PRO A 89 1.77 12.18 -1.40
CA PRO A 89 1.50 10.92 -0.71
C PRO A 89 0.09 10.40 -1.02
N GLY A 90 -0.02 9.37 -1.86
CA GLY A 90 -1.28 8.66 -2.07
C GLY A 90 -1.51 7.55 -1.03
N LYS A 91 -0.82 6.42 -1.23
CA LYS A 91 -0.95 5.19 -0.42
C LYS A 91 -0.81 5.42 1.09
N TYR A 92 0.10 6.31 1.47
CA TYR A 92 0.38 6.65 2.86
C TYR A 92 -0.81 7.27 3.58
N LEU A 93 -1.56 8.14 2.89
CA LEU A 93 -2.69 8.87 3.49
C LEU A 93 -3.90 7.97 3.69
N VAL A 94 -4.24 7.17 2.68
CA VAL A 94 -5.52 6.46 2.63
C VAL A 94 -5.42 4.95 2.81
N GLY A 95 -4.22 4.38 2.71
CA GLY A 95 -4.03 2.92 2.73
C GLY A 95 -4.66 2.24 3.94
N ASP A 96 -4.34 2.72 5.14
CA ASP A 96 -4.80 2.16 6.41
C ASP A 96 -6.24 2.58 6.79
N ALA A 97 -6.84 3.53 6.05
CA ALA A 97 -8.20 3.99 6.31
C ALA A 97 -9.28 3.03 5.79
N GLY A 98 -8.92 2.07 4.93
CA GLY A 98 -9.85 1.12 4.32
C GLY A 98 -9.68 -0.30 4.84
N VAL A 99 -10.80 -0.98 5.09
CA VAL A 99 -10.86 -2.42 5.41
C VAL A 99 -11.92 -3.06 4.53
N LEU A 100 -11.60 -4.21 3.91
CA LEU A 100 -12.59 -5.04 3.23
C LEU A 100 -13.08 -6.11 4.20
N LEU A 101 -14.39 -6.14 4.44
CA LEU A 101 -15.04 -7.21 5.19
C LEU A 101 -15.58 -8.27 4.24
N VAL A 102 -15.25 -9.53 4.51
CA VAL A 102 -15.69 -10.68 3.72
C VAL A 102 -16.24 -11.76 4.64
N LYS A 103 -17.26 -12.48 4.17
CA LYS A 103 -17.88 -13.59 4.90
C LYS A 103 -17.33 -14.92 4.41
N VAL A 104 -17.01 -15.82 5.34
CA VAL A 104 -16.57 -17.18 5.04
C VAL A 104 -17.77 -18.02 4.61
N GLU A 105 -17.72 -18.58 3.40
CA GLU A 105 -18.78 -19.43 2.85
C GLU A 105 -18.52 -20.90 3.18
N TYR A 106 -17.27 -21.36 3.10
CA TYR A 106 -16.90 -22.72 3.50
C TYR A 106 -15.39 -22.84 3.72
N LEU A 107 -15.01 -23.91 4.43
CA LEU A 107 -13.63 -24.36 4.52
C LEU A 107 -13.39 -25.53 3.56
N LYS A 108 -12.17 -25.62 3.03
CA LYS A 108 -11.73 -26.76 2.22
C LYS A 108 -10.31 -27.13 2.61
N LYS A 109 -10.02 -28.42 2.80
CA LYS A 109 -8.65 -28.92 2.87
C LYS A 109 -8.21 -29.39 1.48
N SER A 110 -7.04 -28.96 1.02
CA SER A 110 -6.48 -29.35 -0.28
C SER A 110 -4.95 -29.30 -0.23
N TYR A 111 -4.25 -30.35 -0.64
CA TYR A 111 -2.78 -30.42 -0.63
C TYR A 111 -2.19 -29.94 0.70
N ASP A 112 -2.70 -30.48 1.82
CA ASP A 112 -2.35 -30.12 3.20
C ASP A 112 -2.58 -28.67 3.64
N ASN A 113 -3.12 -27.82 2.75
CA ASN A 113 -3.51 -26.45 3.07
C ASN A 113 -4.98 -26.38 3.49
N LEU A 114 -5.27 -25.58 4.52
CA LEU A 114 -6.63 -25.24 4.92
C LEU A 114 -7.04 -23.92 4.29
N PHE A 115 -8.09 -23.95 3.47
CA PHE A 115 -8.63 -22.80 2.76
C PHE A 115 -9.89 -22.30 3.45
N ALA A 116 -9.97 -20.98 3.65
CA ALA A 116 -11.21 -20.26 3.91
C ALA A 116 -11.67 -19.61 2.61
N CYS A 117 -12.75 -20.13 2.02
CA CYS A 117 -13.34 -19.59 0.80
C CYS A 117 -14.38 -18.53 1.16
N VAL A 118 -14.20 -17.30 0.67
CA VAL A 118 -14.99 -16.13 1.05
C VAL A 118 -15.93 -15.65 -0.05
N ASN A 119 -16.91 -14.82 0.32
CA ASN A 119 -17.94 -14.31 -0.61
C ASN A 119 -17.49 -13.13 -1.50
N ALA A 120 -16.18 -12.95 -1.72
CA ALA A 120 -15.62 -11.88 -2.54
C ALA A 120 -14.47 -12.42 -3.39
N GLY A 121 -14.11 -11.72 -4.46
CA GLY A 121 -12.94 -11.99 -5.27
C GLY A 121 -11.96 -10.83 -5.24
N THR A 122 -10.68 -11.11 -5.45
CA THR A 122 -9.60 -10.11 -5.48
C THR A 122 -9.86 -9.06 -6.56
N PHE A 123 -10.13 -9.46 -7.81
CA PHE A 123 -10.32 -8.54 -8.94
C PHE A 123 -11.50 -7.55 -8.81
N ASN A 124 -12.54 -7.88 -8.04
CA ASN A 124 -13.67 -6.98 -7.79
C ASN A 124 -13.60 -6.26 -6.45
N THR A 125 -12.55 -6.47 -5.65
CA THR A 125 -12.40 -5.85 -4.32
C THR A 125 -10.98 -5.32 -4.06
N VAL A 126 -10.03 -6.23 -3.80
CA VAL A 126 -8.62 -5.96 -3.48
C VAL A 126 -7.76 -6.69 -4.52
N PRO A 127 -7.55 -6.11 -5.71
CA PRO A 127 -6.86 -6.81 -6.81
C PRO A 127 -5.36 -6.95 -6.58
N ARG A 128 -4.79 -6.23 -5.60
CA ARG A 128 -3.35 -6.13 -5.37
C ARG A 128 -2.65 -7.50 -5.26
N PRO A 129 -3.13 -8.48 -4.45
CA PRO A 129 -2.49 -9.80 -4.35
C PRO A 129 -2.49 -10.60 -5.66
N ALA A 130 -3.46 -10.35 -6.55
CA ALA A 130 -3.54 -11.01 -7.86
C ALA A 130 -2.62 -10.35 -8.90
N ILE A 131 -2.35 -9.05 -8.76
CA ILE A 131 -1.56 -8.26 -9.74
C ILE A 131 -0.09 -8.16 -9.36
N TYR A 132 0.20 -7.99 -8.07
CA TYR A 132 1.54 -7.76 -7.55
C TYR A 132 2.00 -8.95 -6.73
N SER A 133 3.02 -9.66 -7.20
CA SER A 133 3.53 -10.89 -6.55
C SER A 133 3.95 -10.70 -5.08
N GLY A 134 4.40 -9.50 -4.71
CA GLY A 134 4.78 -9.15 -3.33
C GLY A 134 3.73 -8.36 -2.55
N ALA A 135 2.50 -8.18 -3.07
CA ALA A 135 1.47 -7.47 -2.31
C ALA A 135 0.95 -8.33 -1.18
N TYR A 136 1.05 -7.77 0.03
CA TYR A 136 0.51 -8.35 1.24
C TYR A 136 -0.58 -7.45 1.82
N HIS A 137 -1.60 -8.09 2.39
CA HIS A 137 -2.57 -7.47 3.28
C HIS A 137 -2.73 -8.39 4.48
N HIS A 138 -2.63 -7.84 5.68
CA HIS A 138 -2.93 -8.61 6.88
C HIS A 138 -4.42 -8.95 6.90
N ILE A 139 -4.76 -10.20 7.26
CA ILE A 139 -6.14 -10.67 7.36
C ILE A 139 -6.41 -11.17 8.77
N VAL A 140 -7.48 -10.69 9.39
CA VAL A 140 -7.89 -11.07 10.74
C VAL A 140 -9.30 -11.64 10.74
N ASN A 141 -9.57 -12.62 11.61
CA ASN A 141 -10.93 -13.09 11.87
C ASN A 141 -11.62 -12.16 12.87
N CYS A 142 -12.54 -11.31 12.39
CA CYS A 142 -13.26 -10.34 13.22
C CYS A 142 -14.23 -11.01 14.20
N SER A 143 -14.75 -12.19 13.85
CA SER A 143 -15.62 -12.96 14.74
C SER A 143 -14.85 -13.52 15.94
N HIS A 144 -13.53 -13.73 15.81
CA HIS A 144 -12.68 -14.42 16.79
C HIS A 144 -11.26 -13.83 16.87
N VAL A 145 -11.12 -12.55 17.23
CA VAL A 145 -9.83 -11.83 17.15
C VAL A 145 -8.75 -12.39 18.09
N ASN A 146 -9.12 -12.87 19.29
CA ASN A 146 -8.17 -13.26 20.36
C ASN A 146 -8.45 -14.64 20.97
N TYR A 147 -9.12 -15.54 20.25
CA TYR A 147 -9.57 -16.80 20.84
C TYR A 147 -9.23 -18.01 19.98
N GLY A 148 -8.84 -19.11 20.64
CA GLY A 148 -8.64 -20.40 20.01
C GLY A 148 -7.22 -20.64 19.49
N LYS A 149 -6.97 -21.89 19.12
CA LYS A 149 -5.72 -22.32 18.49
C LYS A 149 -5.65 -21.69 17.09
N LYS A 150 -4.51 -21.07 16.78
CA LYS A 150 -4.24 -20.57 15.44
C LYS A 150 -3.72 -21.68 14.54
N GLU A 151 -4.09 -21.61 13.27
CA GLU A 151 -3.56 -22.47 12.20
C GLU A 151 -3.22 -21.61 10.98
N LEU A 152 -2.46 -22.17 10.04
CA LEU A 152 -2.13 -21.52 8.78
C LEU A 152 -3.33 -21.66 7.83
N ILE A 153 -3.94 -20.53 7.48
CA ILE A 153 -5.14 -20.46 6.64
C ILE A 153 -4.85 -19.70 5.35
N THR A 154 -5.18 -20.29 4.21
CA THR A 154 -5.20 -19.58 2.92
C THR A 154 -6.60 -19.01 2.68
N VAL A 155 -6.71 -17.70 2.45
CA VAL A 155 -7.98 -17.02 2.18
C VAL A 155 -8.15 -16.89 0.68
N ALA A 156 -9.09 -17.64 0.10
CA ALA A 156 -9.36 -17.68 -1.33
C ALA A 156 -10.72 -17.05 -1.63
N GLY A 157 -10.82 -16.38 -2.78
CA GLY A 157 -12.04 -15.76 -3.22
C GLY A 157 -13.00 -16.71 -3.94
N ASN A 158 -13.99 -16.13 -4.61
CA ASN A 158 -15.07 -16.84 -5.31
C ASN A 158 -15.07 -16.63 -6.83
N LEU A 159 -13.92 -16.32 -7.42
CA LEU A 159 -13.70 -16.24 -8.85
C LEU A 159 -13.09 -17.54 -9.39
N CYS A 160 -13.27 -17.80 -10.69
CA CYS A 160 -12.70 -18.99 -11.36
C CYS A 160 -11.19 -18.89 -11.64
N GLU A 161 -10.53 -17.82 -11.20
CA GLU A 161 -9.12 -17.55 -11.48
C GLU A 161 -8.23 -18.15 -10.39
N THR A 162 -7.14 -18.81 -10.79
CA THR A 162 -6.19 -19.45 -9.85
C THR A 162 -5.51 -18.40 -8.97
N GLY A 163 -5.32 -17.20 -9.49
CA GLY A 163 -4.81 -16.04 -8.75
C GLY A 163 -5.79 -15.43 -7.74
N ASP A 164 -7.01 -15.94 -7.60
CA ASP A 164 -8.02 -15.39 -6.68
C ASP A 164 -7.78 -15.78 -5.22
N VAL A 165 -6.66 -15.30 -4.67
CA VAL A 165 -6.19 -15.57 -3.33
C VAL A 165 -5.84 -14.25 -2.65
N PHE A 166 -6.55 -13.92 -1.58
CA PHE A 166 -6.32 -12.70 -0.79
C PHE A 166 -5.02 -12.79 0.01
N GLY A 167 -4.70 -13.99 0.50
CA GLY A 167 -3.43 -14.27 1.14
C GLY A 167 -3.26 -15.76 1.49
N LYS A 168 -2.02 -16.20 1.56
CA LYS A 168 -1.63 -17.59 1.75
C LYS A 168 -1.07 -17.80 3.15
N GLU A 169 -1.41 -18.94 3.75
CA GLU A 169 -0.84 -19.41 5.02
C GLU A 169 -0.80 -18.34 6.12
N ILE A 170 -1.90 -17.61 6.27
CA ILE A 170 -2.04 -16.58 7.30
C ILE A 170 -2.37 -17.26 8.62
N GLU A 171 -1.57 -16.96 9.63
CA GLU A 171 -1.78 -17.46 10.98
C GLU A 171 -3.01 -16.77 11.63
N MET A 172 -4.11 -17.50 11.80
CA MET A 172 -5.32 -16.99 12.46
C MET A 172 -6.10 -18.11 13.16
N PRO A 173 -7.01 -17.77 14.11
CA PRO A 173 -7.99 -18.72 14.60
C PRO A 173 -8.81 -19.32 13.47
N VAL A 174 -8.97 -20.64 13.48
CA VAL A 174 -9.65 -21.38 12.39
C VAL A 174 -11.06 -20.80 12.19
N PRO A 175 -11.35 -20.18 11.04
CA PRO A 175 -12.64 -19.55 10.82
C PRO A 175 -13.72 -20.60 10.58
N LYS A 176 -14.97 -20.23 10.82
CA LYS A 176 -16.16 -21.05 10.54
C LYS A 176 -16.98 -20.42 9.43
N ARG A 177 -17.83 -21.23 8.78
CA ARG A 177 -18.86 -20.70 7.87
C ARG A 177 -19.67 -19.62 8.60
N GLY A 178 -19.83 -18.48 7.95
CA GLY A 178 -20.53 -17.31 8.51
C GLY A 178 -19.63 -16.31 9.23
N ASP A 179 -18.39 -16.67 9.58
CA ASP A 179 -17.45 -15.73 10.18
C ASP A 179 -17.10 -14.58 9.22
N ILE A 180 -16.78 -13.43 9.79
CA ILE A 180 -16.33 -12.26 9.05
C ILE A 180 -14.81 -12.14 9.17
N LEU A 181 -14.14 -12.12 8.03
CA LEU A 181 -12.72 -11.77 7.95
C LEU A 181 -12.58 -10.31 7.50
N ALA A 182 -11.57 -9.64 8.01
CA ALA A 182 -11.17 -8.31 7.58
C ALA A 182 -9.83 -8.38 6.86
N VAL A 183 -9.80 -7.94 5.59
CA VAL A 183 -8.58 -7.65 4.85
C VAL A 183 -8.20 -6.19 5.13
N LEU A 184 -7.09 -5.99 5.83
CA LEU A 184 -6.67 -4.67 6.31
C LEU A 184 -5.91 -3.88 5.24
N CYS A 185 -5.73 -2.56 5.45
CA CYS A 185 -4.95 -1.68 4.58
C CYS A 185 -5.43 -1.66 3.11
N THR A 186 -6.75 -1.58 2.91
CA THR A 186 -7.40 -1.65 1.58
C THR A 186 -7.83 -0.30 1.03
N GLY A 187 -7.53 0.82 1.70
CA GLY A 187 -8.01 2.14 1.25
C GLY A 187 -7.27 2.72 0.05
N ALA A 188 -6.11 2.17 -0.31
CA ALA A 188 -5.33 2.59 -1.48
C ALA A 188 -5.22 1.46 -2.51
N TYR A 189 -5.43 1.78 -3.80
CA TYR A 189 -5.21 0.85 -4.92
C TYR A 189 -5.97 -0.47 -4.80
N CYS A 190 -7.15 -0.46 -4.17
CA CYS A 190 -8.07 -1.59 -4.12
C CYS A 190 -9.32 -1.25 -4.94
N LYS A 191 -10.28 -0.50 -4.39
CA LYS A 191 -11.47 -0.07 -5.14
C LYS A 191 -11.13 0.68 -6.43
N SER A 192 -10.11 1.54 -6.42
CA SER A 192 -9.68 2.27 -7.62
C SER A 192 -9.16 1.37 -8.76
N MET A 193 -8.86 0.10 -8.46
CA MET A 193 -8.43 -0.91 -9.42
C MET A 193 -9.46 -2.05 -9.59
N ALA A 194 -10.58 -2.00 -8.84
CA ALA A 194 -11.59 -3.05 -8.88
C ALA A 194 -12.32 -3.06 -10.23
N SER A 195 -12.76 -4.24 -10.63
CA SER A 195 -13.44 -4.49 -11.91
C SER A 195 -14.67 -5.36 -11.72
N ASN A 196 -15.53 -5.42 -12.74
CA ASN A 196 -16.65 -6.36 -12.77
C ASN A 196 -16.27 -7.75 -13.33
N PHE A 197 -15.05 -8.22 -13.03
CA PHE A 197 -14.58 -9.53 -13.46
C PHE A 197 -15.53 -10.65 -12.99
N ASN A 198 -15.81 -11.62 -13.88
CA ASN A 198 -16.86 -12.63 -13.71
C ASN A 198 -18.25 -12.05 -13.40
N LEU A 199 -18.56 -10.85 -13.92
CA LEU A 199 -19.83 -10.15 -13.72
C LEU A 199 -20.18 -9.90 -12.25
N ARG A 200 -19.17 -9.87 -11.36
CA ARG A 200 -19.37 -9.54 -9.95
C ARG A 200 -19.38 -8.03 -9.76
N GLU A 201 -20.29 -7.53 -8.93
CA GLU A 201 -20.33 -6.11 -8.59
C GLU A 201 -19.12 -5.71 -7.73
N ILE A 202 -18.69 -4.46 -7.89
CA ILE A 202 -17.76 -3.82 -6.95
C ILE A 202 -18.56 -3.54 -5.67
N PRO A 203 -18.07 -3.93 -4.48
CA PRO A 203 -18.83 -3.82 -3.25
C PRO A 203 -19.13 -2.35 -2.89
N LYS A 204 -20.24 -2.16 -2.15
CA LYS A 204 -20.58 -0.87 -1.57
C LYS A 204 -19.56 -0.49 -0.49
N GLU A 205 -19.32 0.80 -0.34
CA GLU A 205 -18.49 1.36 0.73
C GLU A 205 -19.35 2.12 1.71
N ILE A 206 -18.93 2.11 2.98
CA ILE A 206 -19.50 2.92 4.04
C ILE A 206 -18.37 3.72 4.68
N ILE A 207 -18.68 4.94 5.10
CA ILE A 207 -17.80 5.77 5.93
C ILE A 207 -18.41 5.75 7.33
N ILE A 208 -17.60 5.41 8.32
CA ILE A 208 -17.99 5.34 9.73
C ILE A 208 -17.74 6.69 10.39
#